data_AF-A0A945A8F0-F1
#
_entry.id   AF-A0A945A8F0-F1
#
_cell.length_a   1.000
_cell.length_b   1.000
_cell.length_c   1.000
_cell.angle_alpha   90.00
_cell.angle_beta   90.00
_cell.angle_gamma   90.00
#
_symmetry.space_group_name_H-M   'P 1'
#
loop_
_entity.id
_entity.type
_entity.pdbx_description
1 polymer ?
#
loop_
_entity_poly.entity_id
_entity_poly.type
_entity_poly.pdbx_seq_one_letter_code
_entity_poly.pdbx_strand_id
1 'polypeptide(L)' 'MTYNPKSEFLQEMLSRGFLQDCTDMQGLDEKLLEGCMPAYIGFDATADSLHIGSLIQIMMLRWLQKTGHKPIPLMGG' A
#
# COMPACT_ATOMS: atom_id res chain seq x y z
N MET A 1 -15.12 14.60 3.30
CA MET A 1 -14.92 14.95 1.87
C MET A 1 -14.52 13.67 1.16
N THR A 2 -15.38 13.15 0.29
CA THR A 2 -15.15 11.85 -0.35
C THR A 2 -14.40 12.06 -1.65
N TYR A 3 -13.07 12.14 -1.57
CA TYR A 3 -12.23 12.13 -2.76
C TYR A 3 -12.37 10.77 -3.45
N ASN A 4 -12.61 10.77 -4.77
CA ASN A 4 -12.74 9.55 -5.55
C ASN A 4 -11.45 9.33 -6.36
N PRO A 5 -10.63 8.32 -6.02
CA PRO A 5 -9.34 8.12 -6.67
C PRO A 5 -9.47 7.60 -8.10
N LYS A 6 -8.50 7.97 -8.93
CA LYS A 6 -8.39 7.60 -10.34
C LYS A 6 -7.41 6.45 -10.55
N SER A 7 -6.39 6.31 -9.69
CA SER A 7 -5.43 5.20 -9.75
C SER A 7 -6.07 3.88 -9.33
N GLU A 8 -5.74 2.82 -10.06
CA GLU A 8 -6.24 1.47 -9.80
C GLU A 8 -5.86 1.00 -8.39
N PHE A 9 -4.66 1.34 -7.93
CA PHE A 9 -4.20 1.00 -6.58
C PHE A 9 -5.11 1.58 -5.49
N LEU A 10 -5.38 2.89 -5.51
CA LEU A 10 -6.21 3.52 -4.48
C LEU A 10 -7.67 3.06 -4.57
N GLN A 11 -8.18 2.77 -5.75
CA GLN A 11 -9.52 2.19 -5.93
C GLN A 11 -9.62 0.81 -5.26
N GLU A 12 -8.62 -0.06 -5.43
CA GLU A 12 -8.55 -1.35 -4.74
C GLU A 12 -8.39 -1.18 -3.21
N MET A 13 -7.60 -0.20 -2.75
CA MET A 13 -7.43 0.04 -1.31
C MET A 13 -8.72 0.51 -0.65
N LEU A 14 -9.48 1.40 -1.30
CA LEU A 14 -10.77 1.88 -0.80
C LEU A 14 -11.86 0.81 -0.87
N SER A 15 -12.01 0.13 -2.00
CA SER A 15 -13.08 -0.87 -2.19
C SER A 15 -12.94 -2.07 -1.24
N ARG A 16 -11.71 -2.41 -0.85
CA ARG A 16 -11.41 -3.49 0.10
C ARG A 16 -11.40 -3.05 1.56
N GLY A 17 -11.48 -1.74 1.83
CA GLY A 17 -11.39 -1.19 3.18
C GLY A 17 -9.98 -1.30 3.79
N PHE A 18 -8.92 -1.27 2.98
CA PHE A 18 -7.53 -1.31 3.45
C PHE A 18 -6.98 0.08 3.83
N LEU A 19 -7.60 1.14 3.32
CA LEU A 19 -7.20 2.51 3.63
C LEU A 19 -7.93 3.03 4.85
N GLN A 20 -7.18 3.39 5.89
CA GLN A 20 -7.71 4.06 7.08
C GLN A 20 -7.42 5.57 7.03
N ASP A 21 -6.13 5.94 6.96
CA ASP A 21 -5.67 7.32 6.95
C ASP A 21 -4.72 7.55 5.77
N CYS A 22 -4.74 8.77 5.22
CA CYS A 22 -3.87 9.19 4.13
C CYS A 22 -3.44 10.64 4.36
N THR A 23 -2.14 10.93 4.21
CA THR A 23 -1.56 12.27 4.44
C THR A 23 -2.01 13.28 3.39
N ASP A 24 -1.98 12.88 2.12
CA ASP A 24 -2.45 13.66 0.98
C ASP A 24 -3.01 12.69 -0.07
N MET A 25 -4.35 12.54 -0.07
CA MET A 25 -5.03 11.63 -0.97
C MET A 25 -4.88 12.06 -2.43
N GLN A 26 -4.95 13.35 -2.71
CA GLN A 26 -4.90 13.85 -4.09
C GLN A 26 -3.48 13.73 -4.64
N GLY A 27 -2.47 14.18 -3.88
CA GLY A 27 -1.07 14.08 -4.30
C GLY A 27 -0.61 12.63 -4.49
N LEU A 28 -1.10 11.71 -3.65
CA LEU A 28 -0.81 10.29 -3.80
C LEU A 28 -1.42 9.72 -5.09
N ASP A 29 -2.68 10.05 -5.40
CA ASP A 29 -3.35 9.58 -6.61
C ASP A 29 -2.65 10.09 -7.87
N GLU A 30 -2.26 11.37 -7.89
CA GLU A 30 -1.48 11.97 -8.98
C GLU A 30 -0.12 11.25 -9.16
N LYS A 31 0.59 10.95 -8.07
CA LYS A 31 1.87 10.22 -8.12
C LYS A 31 1.74 8.78 -8.61
N LEU A 32 0.66 8.10 -8.24
CA LEU A 32 0.39 6.74 -8.73
C LEU A 32 0.06 6.73 -10.22
N LEU A 33 -0.51 7.82 -10.76
CA LEU A 33 -0.77 7.97 -12.19
C LEU A 33 0.49 8.32 -13.02
N GLU A 34 1.50 8.94 -12.41
CA GLU A 34 2.77 9.28 -13.08
C GLU A 34 3.58 8.05 -13.53
N GLY A 35 3.32 6.87 -12.96
CA GLY A 35 3.90 5.60 -13.41
C GLY A 35 4.30 4.64 -12.29
N CYS A 36 5.43 3.95 -12.46
CA CYS A 36 5.88 2.94 -11.51
C CYS A 36 6.44 3.59 -10.22
N MET A 37 5.59 3.72 -9.21
CA MET A 37 5.96 4.27 -7.91
C MET A 37 6.57 3.19 -7.00
N PRO A 38 7.79 3.35 -6.48
CA PRO A 38 8.29 2.50 -5.42
C PRO A 38 7.64 2.86 -4.08
N ALA A 39 7.16 1.86 -3.34
CA ALA A 39 6.70 2.05 -1.96
C ALA A 39 7.08 0.85 -1.08
N TYR A 40 7.18 1.09 0.22
CA TYR A 40 7.66 0.11 1.18
C TYR A 40 6.69 -0.09 2.34
N ILE A 41 6.76 -1.27 2.96
CA ILE A 41 6.23 -1.51 4.30
C ILE A 41 7.33 -2.17 5.12
N GLY A 42 7.54 -1.64 6.32
CA GLY A 42 8.47 -2.19 7.30
C GLY A 42 7.84 -3.31 8.13
N PHE A 43 8.60 -4.38 8.35
CA PHE A 43 8.29 -5.47 9.26
C PHE A 43 9.43 -5.60 10.27
N ASP A 44 9.15 -5.37 11.55
CA ASP A 44 10.14 -5.58 12.61
C ASP A 44 10.17 -7.04 13.04
N ALA A 45 11.36 -7.63 13.13
CA ALA A 45 11.59 -9.03 13.53
C ALA A 45 11.40 -9.24 15.05
N THR A 46 10.21 -8.90 15.56
CA THR A 46 9.86 -9.01 16.99
C THR A 46 9.53 -10.44 17.44
N ALA A 47 9.39 -11.37 16.49
CA ALA A 47 9.14 -12.79 16.72
C ALA A 47 9.74 -13.64 15.59
N ASP A 48 9.83 -14.96 15.81
CA ASP A 48 10.37 -15.93 14.84
C ASP A 48 9.53 -16.05 13.54
N SER A 49 8.31 -15.51 13.53
CA SER A 49 7.41 -15.54 12.38
C SER A 49 6.47 -14.35 12.34
N LEU A 50 6.05 -13.94 11.14
CA LEU A 50 4.93 -13.03 10.95
C LEU A 50 3.62 -13.73 11.30
N HIS A 51 2.69 -12.99 11.90
CA HIS A 51 1.36 -13.48 12.25
C HIS A 51 0.27 -12.83 11.38
N ILE A 52 -0.99 -13.23 11.56
CA ILE A 52 -2.12 -12.74 10.75
C ILE A 52 -2.28 -11.20 10.75
N GLY A 53 -1.86 -10.51 11.81
CA GLY A 53 -1.84 -9.04 11.84
C GLY A 53 -0.99 -8.38 10.74
N SER A 54 0.04 -9.07 10.22
CA SER A 54 0.88 -8.58 9.11
C SER A 54 0.27 -8.84 7.74
N LEU A 55 -0.81 -9.63 7.66
CA LEU A 55 -1.39 -10.07 6.39
C LEU A 55 -1.93 -8.90 5.56
N ILE A 56 -2.58 -7.91 6.19
CA ILE A 56 -3.13 -6.75 5.48
C ILE A 56 -2.00 -5.98 4.78
N GLN A 57 -0.91 -5.73 5.50
CA GLN A 57 0.27 -5.06 4.97
C GLN A 57 0.89 -5.83 3.79
N ILE A 58 1.04 -7.15 3.92
CA ILE A 58 1.53 -8.02 2.84
C ILE A 58 0.60 -7.94 1.61
N MET A 59 -0.71 -7.95 1.83
CA MET A 59 -1.69 -7.84 0.76
C MET A 59 -1.65 -6.48 0.06
N MET A 60 -1.41 -5.38 0.79
CA MET A 60 -1.21 -4.06 0.20
C MET A 60 0.01 -4.04 -0.73
N LEU A 61 1.15 -4.58 -0.30
CA LEU A 61 2.33 -4.71 -1.18
C LEU A 61 2.04 -5.58 -2.42
N ARG A 62 1.23 -6.63 -2.26
CA ARG A 62 0.82 -7.48 -3.39
C ARG A 62 -0.06 -6.72 -4.38
N TRP A 63 -1.00 -5.92 -3.90
CA TRP A 63 -1.85 -5.08 -4.75
C TRP A 63 -1.03 -3.98 -5.45
N LEU A 64 -0.12 -3.34 -4.73
CA LEU A 64 0.82 -2.38 -5.29
C LEU A 64 1.59 -2.98 -6.48
N GLN A 65 2.07 -4.22 -6.34
CA GLN A 65 2.71 -4.94 -7.45
C GLN A 65 1.76 -5.21 -8.61
N LYS A 66 0.52 -5.62 -8.31
CA LYS A 66 -0.47 -5.99 -9.32
C LYS A 66 -0.91 -4.79 -10.17
N THR A 67 -0.95 -3.59 -9.59
CA THR A 67 -1.28 -2.35 -10.29
C THR A 67 -0.06 -1.70 -10.96
N GLY A 68 1.05 -2.44 -11.11
CA GLY A 68 2.21 -2.01 -11.89
C GLY A 68 3.26 -1.20 -11.13
N HIS A 69 3.16 -1.10 -9.81
CA HIS A 69 4.12 -0.37 -8.98
C HIS A 69 5.16 -1.31 -8.34
N LYS A 70 6.17 -0.75 -7.67
CA LYS A 70 7.30 -1.50 -7.13
C LYS A 70 7.19 -1.66 -5.60
N PRO A 71 6.78 -2.84 -5.09
CA PRO A 71 6.77 -3.10 -3.65
C PRO A 71 8.18 -3.33 -3.11
N ILE A 72 8.44 -2.83 -1.90
CA ILE A 72 9.69 -3.02 -1.16
C ILE A 72 9.34 -3.52 0.26
N PRO A 73 9.38 -4.83 0.53
CA PRO A 73 9.30 -5.32 1.90
C PRO A 73 10.62 -5.00 2.62
N LEU A 74 10.56 -4.17 3.67
CA LEU A 74 11.72 -3.79 4.46
C LEU A 74 11.69 -4.55 5.79
N MET A 75 12.78 -5.23 6.14
CA MET A 75 12.91 -5.88 7.45
C MET A 75 13.65 -4.96 8.42
N GLY A 76 13.06 -4.73 9.59
CA GLY A 76 13.71 -4.09 10.73
C GLY A 76 14.65 -5.10 11.39
N GLY A 77 15.96 -4.85 11.26
CA GLY A 77 17.02 -5.66 11.84
C GLY A 77 17.51 -5.16 13.19
#